data_AF-A0A2N6K5W0-F1
#
_entry.id   AF-A0A2N6K5W0-F1
#
_cell.length_a   1.000
_cell.length_b   1.000
_cell.length_c   1.000
_cell.angle_alpha   90.00
_cell.angle_beta   90.00
_cell.angle_gamma   90.00
#
_symmetry.space_group_name_H-M   'P 1'
#
loop_
_entity.id
_entity.type
_entity.pdbx_description
1 polymer ?
#
loop_
_entity_poly.entity_id
_entity_poly.type
_entity_poly.pdbx_seq_one_letter_code
_entity_poly.pdbx_strand_id
1 'polypeptide(L)'
;MALESFHPDWWYEFGKILEKHQHYLDAITAYKQAIKLEPDFEEAWYRVAVSYAACGDKNNCLEYLAEALKLDPDMRKDVVKNFAKFANDEDFQRIIRDTN
;
A
#
# COMPACT_ATOMS: atom_id res chain seq x y z
N MET A 1 7.01 9.31 30.56
CA MET A 1 6.65 8.28 29.56
C MET A 1 6.01 8.98 28.38
N ALA A 2 6.76 9.25 27.33
CA ALA A 2 6.25 9.76 26.05
C ALA A 2 7.36 9.58 24.99
N LEU A 3 7.64 8.33 24.63
CA LEU A 3 8.64 7.99 23.60
C LEU A 3 8.13 6.95 22.58
N GLU A 4 6.83 6.63 22.57
CA GLU A 4 6.31 5.56 21.70
C GLU A 4 5.55 6.05 20.44
N SER A 5 5.63 7.34 20.08
CA SER A 5 4.75 7.90 19.04
C SER A 5 5.42 8.36 17.75
N PHE A 6 6.68 7.96 17.49
CA PHE A 6 7.42 8.37 16.28
C PHE A 6 7.98 7.20 15.44
N HIS A 7 7.58 5.96 15.73
CA HIS A 7 7.99 4.82 14.90
C HIS A 7 6.98 4.55 13.78
N PRO A 8 7.44 4.39 12.53
CA PRO A 8 6.58 4.04 11.40
C PRO A 8 5.82 2.73 11.64
N ASP A 9 6.44 1.79 12.38
CA ASP A 9 5.84 0.51 12.77
C ASP A 9 4.52 0.68 13.53
N TRP A 10 4.41 1.68 14.41
CA TRP A 10 3.19 1.90 15.18
C TRP A 10 2.03 2.31 14.27
N TRP A 11 2.29 3.25 13.36
CA TRP A 11 1.30 3.69 12.38
C TRP A 11 0.92 2.57 11.42
N TYR A 12 1.88 1.73 11.04
CA TYR A 12 1.64 0.55 10.23
C TYR A 12 0.77 -0.50 10.94
N GLU A 13 1.09 -0.86 12.19
CA GLU A 13 0.28 -1.80 12.96
C GLU A 13 -1.12 -1.23 13.27
N PHE A 14 -1.22 0.07 13.54
CA PHE A 14 -2.51 0.75 13.71
C PHE A 14 -3.35 0.69 12.42
N GLY A 15 -2.74 0.95 11.26
CA GLY A 15 -3.36 0.78 9.95
C GLY A 15 -3.89 -0.64 9.72
N LYS A 16 -3.11 -1.66 10.09
CA LYS A 16 -3.54 -3.07 9.99
C LYS A 16 -4.74 -3.39 10.86
N ILE A 17 -4.82 -2.82 12.06
CA ILE A 17 -5.98 -3.00 12.93
C ILE A 17 -7.22 -2.36 12.31
N LEU A 18 -7.10 -1.16 11.74
CA LEU A 18 -8.18 -0.46 11.07
C LEU A 18 -8.68 -1.22 9.83
N GLU A 19 -7.75 -1.73 9.01
CA GLU A 19 -8.04 -2.56 7.84
C GLU A 19 -8.83 -3.82 8.22
N LYS A 20 -8.45 -4.50 9.31
CA LYS A 20 -9.18 -5.67 9.83
C LYS A 20 -10.63 -5.35 10.22
N HIS A 21 -10.88 -4.12 10.64
CA HIS A 21 -12.22 -3.63 10.96
C HIS A 21 -12.89 -2.92 9.77
N GLN A 22 -12.33 -3.05 8.56
CA GLN A 22 -12.85 -2.46 7.31
C GLN A 22 -12.89 -0.92 7.31
N HIS A 23 -12.18 -0.27 8.23
CA HIS A 23 -11.99 1.19 8.26
C HIS A 23 -10.88 1.59 7.28
N TYR A 24 -11.11 1.35 5.99
CA TYR A 24 -10.07 1.49 4.96
C TYR A 24 -9.55 2.93 4.80
N LEU A 25 -10.41 3.95 4.92
CA LEU A 25 -10.00 5.36 4.83
C LEU A 25 -9.09 5.78 6.00
N ASP A 26 -9.41 5.31 7.20
CA ASP A 26 -8.60 5.56 8.38
C ASP A 26 -7.27 4.78 8.29
N ALA A 27 -7.31 3.53 7.80
CA ALA A 27 -6.14 2.71 7.56
C ALA A 27 -5.18 3.39 6.57
N ILE A 28 -5.70 3.93 5.46
CA ILE A 28 -4.91 4.72 4.49
C ILE A 28 -4.22 5.89 5.20
N THR A 29 -4.94 6.61 6.05
CA THR A 29 -4.37 7.75 6.78
C THR A 29 -3.23 7.30 7.70
N ALA A 30 -3.41 6.18 8.41
CA ALA A 30 -2.40 5.62 9.29
C ALA A 30 -1.16 5.16 8.50
N TYR A 31 -1.33 4.36 7.44
CA TYR A 31 -0.22 3.93 6.61
C TYR A 31 0.52 5.10 5.94
N LYS A 32 -0.17 6.17 5.53
CA LYS A 32 0.47 7.39 5.03
C LYS A 32 1.33 8.10 6.07
N GLN A 33 0.99 8.03 7.36
CA GLN A 33 1.88 8.52 8.40
C GLN A 33 3.13 7.63 8.53
N ALA A 34 3.00 6.31 8.41
CA ALA A 34 4.14 5.40 8.37
C ALA A 34 5.08 5.74 7.20
N ILE A 35 4.53 5.90 6.00
CA ILE A 35 5.27 6.33 4.79
C ILE A 35 5.96 7.69 4.99
N LYS A 36 5.30 8.64 5.67
CA LYS A 36 5.89 9.96 5.92
C LYS A 36 7.10 9.88 6.85
N LEU A 37 7.10 8.94 7.80
CA LEU A 37 8.22 8.70 8.71
C LEU A 37 9.32 7.88 8.05
N GLU A 38 8.95 6.90 7.22
CA GLU A 38 9.86 6.04 6.48
C GLU A 38 9.36 5.89 5.03
N PRO A 39 9.86 6.74 4.11
CA PRO A 39 9.44 6.72 2.71
C PRO A 39 9.81 5.43 1.98
N ASP A 40 10.83 4.71 2.45
CA ASP A 40 11.32 3.47 1.86
C ASP A 40 10.56 2.24 2.41
N PHE A 41 9.51 2.43 3.21
CA PHE A 41 8.71 1.34 3.77
C PHE A 41 7.70 0.79 2.74
N GLU A 42 8.20 -0.05 1.84
CA GLU A 42 7.51 -0.70 0.73
C GLU A 42 6.18 -1.35 1.14
N GLU A 43 6.17 -2.02 2.30
CA GLU A 43 5.01 -2.73 2.80
C GLU A 43 3.88 -1.74 3.18
N ALA A 44 4.22 -0.55 3.68
CA ALA A 44 3.22 0.50 3.97
C ALA A 44 2.61 1.07 2.68
N TRP A 45 3.41 1.31 1.64
CA TRP A 45 2.91 1.70 0.31
C TRP A 45 1.95 0.66 -0.27
N TYR A 46 2.34 -0.61 -0.18
CA TYR A 46 1.52 -1.73 -0.63
C TYR A 46 0.17 -1.79 0.12
N ARG A 47 0.17 -1.61 1.45
CA ARG A 47 -1.08 -1.61 2.24
C ARG A 47 -2.01 -0.43 1.91
N VAL A 48 -1.47 0.74 1.58
CA VAL A 48 -2.27 1.86 1.08
C VAL A 48 -2.97 1.48 -0.23
N ALA A 49 -2.26 0.85 -1.17
CA ALA A 49 -2.84 0.38 -2.43
C ALA A 49 -3.95 -0.65 -2.19
N VAL A 50 -3.73 -1.63 -1.30
CA VAL A 50 -4.75 -2.62 -0.90
C VAL A 50 -6.00 -1.93 -0.34
N SER A 51 -5.81 -0.94 0.54
CA SER A 51 -6.92 -0.21 1.16
C SER A 51 -7.70 0.62 0.14
N TYR A 52 -7.03 1.29 -0.80
CA TYR A 52 -7.70 2.00 -1.91
C TYR A 52 -8.46 1.04 -2.82
N ALA A 53 -7.89 -0.13 -3.12
CA ALA A 53 -8.58 -1.17 -3.89
C ALA A 53 -9.82 -1.71 -3.17
N ALA A 54 -9.84 -1.73 -1.83
CA ALA A 54 -11.01 -2.09 -1.04
C ALA A 54 -12.07 -0.98 -1.04
N CYS A 55 -11.66 0.29 -1.07
CA CYS A 55 -12.55 1.44 -1.28
C CYS A 55 -13.10 1.55 -2.72
N GLY A 56 -12.57 0.78 -3.67
CA GLY A 56 -12.93 0.86 -5.09
C GLY A 56 -12.24 1.99 -5.85
N ASP A 57 -11.27 2.68 -5.23
CA ASP A 57 -10.49 3.72 -5.87
C ASP A 57 -9.30 3.10 -6.61
N LYS A 58 -9.57 2.70 -7.86
CA LYS A 58 -8.58 2.08 -8.74
C LYS A 58 -7.39 3.02 -9.00
N ASN A 59 -7.64 4.30 -9.26
CA ASN A 59 -6.60 5.24 -9.70
C ASN A 59 -5.54 5.41 -8.61
N ASN A 60 -5.97 5.71 -7.38
CA ASN A 60 -5.04 5.81 -6.26
C ASN A 60 -4.40 4.45 -5.95
N CYS A 61 -5.14 3.34 -6.05
CA CYS A 61 -4.55 2.02 -5.86
C CYS A 61 -3.34 1.81 -6.78
N LEU A 62 -3.47 2.07 -8.08
CA LEU A 62 -2.41 1.84 -9.05
C LEU A 62 -1.20 2.76 -8.83
N GLU A 63 -1.45 4.01 -8.44
CA GLU A 63 -0.38 4.98 -8.18
C GLU A 63 0.50 4.55 -7.00
N TYR A 64 -0.09 4.19 -5.86
CA TYR A 64 0.66 3.72 -4.69
C TYR A 64 1.31 2.35 -4.91
N LEU A 65 0.69 1.51 -5.72
CA LEU A 65 1.24 0.20 -6.08
C LEU A 65 2.51 0.35 -6.93
N ALA A 66 2.53 1.32 -7.85
CA ALA A 66 3.71 1.59 -8.66
C ALA A 66 4.89 2.04 -7.79
N GLU A 67 4.66 2.87 -6.77
CA GLU A 67 5.70 3.26 -5.82
C GLU A 67 6.19 2.07 -4.97
N ALA A 68 5.28 1.24 -4.47
CA ALA A 68 5.66 0.03 -3.72
C ALA A 68 6.58 -0.90 -4.54
N LEU A 69 6.26 -1.11 -5.82
CA LEU A 69 7.05 -1.96 -6.71
C LEU A 69 8.38 -1.33 -7.16
N LYS A 70 8.50 0.00 -7.12
CA LYS A 70 9.80 0.66 -7.34
C LYS A 70 10.75 0.45 -6.16
N LEU A 71 10.21 0.41 -4.94
CA LEU A 71 10.97 0.17 -3.72
C LEU A 71 11.38 -1.30 -3.61
N ASP A 72 10.44 -2.21 -3.80
CA ASP A 72 10.70 -3.65 -3.84
C ASP A 72 10.06 -4.34 -5.06
N PRO A 73 10.84 -4.58 -6.13
CA PRO A 73 10.38 -5.31 -7.30
C PRO A 73 10.01 -6.78 -7.02
N ASP A 74 10.54 -7.40 -5.95
CA ASP A 74 10.25 -8.82 -5.64
C ASP A 74 8.79 -9.02 -5.20
N MET A 75 8.15 -7.98 -4.64
CA MET A 75 6.73 -7.96 -4.29
C MET A 75 5.81 -8.14 -5.51
N ARG A 76 6.32 -7.99 -6.73
CA ARG A 76 5.52 -8.11 -7.98
C ARG A 76 4.67 -9.38 -8.01
N LYS A 77 5.23 -10.53 -7.60
CA LYS A 77 4.52 -11.80 -7.65
C LYS A 77 3.27 -11.78 -6.77
N ASP A 78 3.40 -11.23 -5.57
CA ASP A 78 2.30 -11.07 -4.62
C ASP A 78 1.30 -10.03 -5.13
N VAL A 79 1.77 -8.93 -5.71
CA VAL A 79 0.93 -7.90 -6.33
C VAL A 79 0.06 -8.48 -7.44
N VAL A 80 0.64 -9.20 -8.41
CA VAL A 80 -0.10 -9.80 -9.53
C VAL A 80 -1.16 -10.79 -9.03
N LYS A 81 -0.84 -11.53 -7.96
CA LYS A 81 -1.78 -12.48 -7.34
C LYS A 81 -2.91 -11.78 -6.58
N ASN A 82 -2.58 -10.80 -5.74
CA ASN A 82 -3.55 -10.15 -4.85
C ASN A 82 -4.43 -9.14 -5.59
N PHE A 83 -3.94 -8.56 -6.69
CA PHE A 83 -4.66 -7.64 -7.56
C PHE A 83 -5.10 -8.30 -8.87
N ALA A 84 -5.38 -9.61 -8.87
CA ALA A 84 -5.83 -10.35 -10.04
C ALA A 84 -7.09 -9.73 -10.70
N LYS A 85 -7.92 -9.01 -9.94
CA LYS A 85 -9.06 -8.24 -10.47
C LYS A 85 -8.65 -7.15 -11.47
N PHE A 86 -7.43 -6.64 -11.38
CA PHE A 86 -6.85 -5.63 -12.27
C PHE A 86 -5.92 -6.26 -13.32
N ALA A 87 -5.82 -7.59 -13.42
CA ALA A 87 -4.90 -8.24 -14.35
C ALA A 87 -5.18 -7.92 -15.84
N ASN A 88 -6.44 -7.61 -16.18
CA ASN A 88 -6.84 -7.20 -17.54
C ASN A 88 -6.74 -5.68 -17.76
N ASP A 89 -6.32 -4.93 -16.74
CA ASP A 89 -6.25 -3.49 -16.81
C ASP A 89 -4.94 -3.02 -17.46
N GLU A 90 -5.04 -2.15 -18.46
CA GLU A 90 -3.88 -1.69 -19.23
C GLU A 90 -2.87 -0.93 -18.35
N ASP A 91 -3.35 -0.09 -17.43
CA ASP A 91 -2.49 0.68 -16.53
C ASP A 91 -1.77 -0.25 -15.55
N PHE A 92 -2.47 -1.25 -14.99
CA PHE A 92 -1.86 -2.25 -14.12
C PHE A 92 -0.79 -3.06 -14.87
N GLN A 93 -1.08 -3.55 -16.07
CA GLN A 93 -0.10 -4.29 -16.88
C GLN A 93 1.13 -3.43 -17.20
N ARG A 94 0.92 -2.14 -17.49
CA ARG A 94 2.00 -1.19 -17.71
C ARG A 94 2.89 -1.05 -16.48
N ILE A 95 2.32 -0.87 -15.28
CA ILE A 95 3.09 -0.76 -14.03
C ILE A 95 3.94 -2.02 -13.80
N ILE A 96 3.35 -3.20 -13.97
CA ILE A 96 4.06 -4.47 -13.80
C ILE A 96 5.17 -4.64 -14.84
N ARG A 97 5.00 -4.13 -16.06
CA ARG A 97 6.02 -4.18 -17.10
C ARG A 97 7.14 -3.15 -16.87
N ASP A 98 6.79 -1.94 -16.44
CA ASP A 98 7.73 -0.81 -16.30
C ASP A 98 8.64 -0.96 -15.07
N THR A 99 8.25 -1.77 -14.09
CA THR A 99 9.03 -2.04 -12.86
C THR A 99 10.01 -3.22 -13.02
N ASN A 100 10.37 -3.61 -14.26
CA ASN A 100 11.11 -4.84 -14.62
C ASN A 100 12.60 -4.63 -14.90
#